data_AF-A0A7J9XAM1-F1
#
_entry.id   AF-A0A7J9XAM1-F1
#
_cell.length_a   1.000
_cell.length_b   1.000
_cell.length_c   1.000
_cell.angle_alpha   90.00
_cell.angle_beta   90.00
_cell.angle_gamma   90.00
#
_symmetry.space_group_name_H-M   'P 1'
#
loop_
_entity.id
_entity.type
_entity.pdbx_description
1 polymer ?
#
loop_
_entity_poly.entity_id
_entity_poly.type
_entity_poly.pdbx_seq_one_letter_code
_entity_poly.pdbx_strand_id
1 'polypeptide(L)'
;MDELSEDPVDHLELVRTRAGSGADPLSLVDIAASVSRDLVHAGDAVLEQFVREAHDAGCSWTAIGDRLGMTRQAARQRFGVAPMRLLTDAELEVRPRLQACLDKAHSEAEHDGCEEVDSQYLLLGLLHAGVAAAALDRLGVTPDNLRDAMRELFGAPTDRRRTRRAPELSDDAREAIDGAYAIARDRGQCYVGTEHLLFCLATDPGSQASRVLTRLDVDVASVKRELEGCLPLRARRIRRRRRGQSCSFCGKPASPTVRLVGGPGVCICDECVRKAIEQLPDLPR
;
A
#
# COMPACT_ATOMS: atom_id res chain seq x y z
N MET A 1 38.28 -5.00 25.94
CA MET A 1 37.66 -3.83 25.29
C MET A 1 37.97 -4.00 23.83
N ASP A 2 37.12 -4.76 23.14
CA ASP A 2 37.20 -4.92 21.69
C ASP A 2 36.57 -3.67 21.08
N GLU A 3 37.39 -2.89 20.38
CA GLU A 3 36.93 -1.80 19.54
C GLU A 3 36.21 -2.43 18.34
N LEU A 4 34.88 -2.47 18.41
CA LEU A 4 34.05 -2.72 17.24
C LEU A 4 34.35 -1.60 16.23
N SER A 5 35.19 -1.93 15.25
CA SER A 5 35.37 -1.20 14.01
C SER A 5 34.02 -1.19 13.27
N GLU A 6 33.15 -0.24 13.62
CA GLU A 6 31.98 0.10 12.82
C GLU A 6 32.48 0.80 11.57
N ASP A 7 32.65 0.05 10.50
CA ASP A 7 32.94 0.62 9.18
C ASP A 7 31.71 1.45 8.78
N PRO A 8 31.81 2.78 8.65
CA PRO A 8 30.66 3.60 8.29
C PRO A 8 30.20 3.19 6.91
N VAL A 9 28.91 2.87 6.77
CA VAL A 9 28.30 2.50 5.48
C VAL A 9 28.61 3.59 4.47
N ASP A 10 29.48 3.31 3.49
CA ASP A 10 29.82 4.27 2.45
C ASP A 10 28.67 4.36 1.44
N HIS A 11 27.75 5.28 1.71
CA HIS A 11 26.61 5.54 0.84
C HIS A 11 27.01 6.07 -0.55
N LEU A 12 28.23 6.61 -0.72
CA LEU A 12 28.75 7.00 -2.03
C LEU A 12 29.15 5.76 -2.84
N GLU A 13 29.77 4.78 -2.18
CA GLU A 13 30.07 3.48 -2.79
C GLU A 13 28.79 2.73 -3.15
N LEU A 14 27.74 2.80 -2.33
CA LEU A 14 26.43 2.23 -2.64
C LEU A 14 25.80 2.83 -3.91
N VAL A 15 25.86 4.15 -4.07
CA VAL A 15 25.38 4.84 -5.29
C VAL A 15 26.18 4.40 -6.52
N ARG A 16 27.51 4.34 -6.41
CA ARG A 16 28.40 3.92 -7.51
C ARG A 16 28.18 2.45 -7.88
N THR A 17 27.96 1.59 -6.89
CA THR A 17 27.65 0.17 -7.08
C THR A 17 26.32 -0.02 -7.79
N ARG A 18 25.27 0.73 -7.39
CA ARG A 18 23.96 0.69 -8.05
C ARG A 18 23.99 1.22 -9.49
N ALA A 19 24.85 2.19 -9.78
CA ALA A 19 24.96 2.79 -11.09
C ALA A 19 25.75 1.94 -12.10
N GLY A 20 26.72 1.15 -11.64
CA GLY A 20 27.59 0.36 -12.50
C GLY A 20 28.62 1.21 -13.28
N SER A 21 29.53 0.53 -13.98
CA SER A 21 30.60 1.20 -14.73
C SER A 21 30.05 1.84 -16.01
N GLY A 22 30.14 3.17 -16.10
CA GLY A 22 29.77 3.93 -17.30
C GLY A 22 28.40 4.62 -17.27
N ALA A 23 27.75 4.71 -16.11
CA ALA A 23 26.51 5.49 -15.95
C ALA A 23 26.73 6.96 -16.31
N ASP A 24 25.78 7.56 -17.03
CA ASP A 24 25.84 8.98 -17.32
C ASP A 24 25.65 9.82 -16.05
N PRO A 25 26.18 11.06 -16.00
CA PRO A 25 26.13 11.88 -14.80
C PRO A 25 24.72 12.19 -14.27
N LEU A 26 23.68 12.22 -15.11
CA LEU A 26 22.32 12.49 -14.66
C LEU A 26 21.69 11.24 -14.04
N SER A 27 21.93 10.06 -14.62
CA SER A 27 21.55 8.78 -14.00
C SER A 27 22.17 8.58 -12.61
N LEU A 28 23.41 9.04 -12.40
CA LEU A 28 24.05 9.03 -11.08
C LEU A 28 23.31 9.92 -10.06
N VAL A 29 22.81 11.09 -10.48
CA VAL A 29 22.02 11.98 -9.63
C VAL A 29 20.68 11.34 -9.28
N ASP A 30 20.02 10.67 -10.23
CA ASP A 30 18.75 9.98 -9.97
C ASP A 30 18.91 8.81 -8.98
N ILE A 31 19.97 8.02 -9.13
CA ILE A 31 20.32 6.93 -8.21
C ILE A 31 20.68 7.48 -6.83
N ALA A 32 21.46 8.55 -6.76
CA ALA A 32 21.79 9.22 -5.49
C ALA A 32 20.55 9.76 -4.79
N ALA A 33 19.62 10.36 -5.53
CA ALA A 33 18.35 10.84 -4.99
C ALA A 33 17.48 9.68 -4.48
N SER A 34 17.50 8.52 -5.16
CA SER A 34 16.83 7.31 -4.68
C SER A 34 17.45 6.77 -3.39
N VAL A 35 18.77 6.59 -3.36
CA VAL A 35 19.49 6.14 -2.15
C VAL A 35 19.27 7.10 -0.99
N SER A 36 19.30 8.41 -1.23
CA SER A 36 19.01 9.42 -0.20
C SER A 36 17.59 9.28 0.35
N ARG A 37 16.59 9.07 -0.51
CA ARG A 37 15.22 8.78 -0.05
C ARG A 37 15.17 7.50 0.76
N ASP A 38 15.77 6.41 0.30
CA ASP A 38 15.78 5.13 1.01
C ASP A 38 16.36 5.27 2.43
N LEU A 39 17.47 6.02 2.56
CA LEU A 39 18.11 6.28 3.84
C LEU A 39 17.25 7.13 4.78
N VAL A 40 16.57 8.15 4.26
CA VAL A 40 15.62 8.94 5.06
C VAL A 40 14.47 8.06 5.56
N HIS A 41 13.91 7.20 4.70
CA HIS A 41 12.83 6.29 5.11
C HIS A 41 13.31 5.26 6.14
N ALA A 42 14.50 4.66 5.94
CA ALA A 42 15.09 3.73 6.90
C ALA A 42 15.37 4.40 8.26
N GLY A 43 15.91 5.62 8.24
CA GLY A 43 16.15 6.42 9.44
C GLY A 43 14.86 6.80 10.18
N ASP A 44 13.84 7.24 9.45
CA ASP A 44 12.53 7.54 10.04
C ASP A 44 11.88 6.28 10.64
N ALA A 45 12.00 5.11 9.98
CA ALA A 45 11.47 3.85 10.51
C ALA A 45 12.13 3.43 11.84
N VAL A 46 13.45 3.61 11.97
CA VAL A 46 14.17 3.37 13.22
C VAL A 46 13.68 4.33 14.32
N LEU A 47 13.56 5.62 14.01
CA LEU A 47 13.06 6.61 14.96
C LEU A 47 11.62 6.31 15.39
N GLU A 48 10.75 5.92 14.46
CA GLU A 48 9.36 5.55 14.74
C GLU A 48 9.26 4.36 15.71
N GLN A 49 10.12 3.35 15.56
CA GLN A 49 10.17 2.19 16.45
C GLN A 49 10.49 2.61 17.89
N PHE A 50 11.58 3.35 18.10
CA PHE A 50 12.00 3.74 19.45
C PHE A 50 11.09 4.81 20.08
N VAL A 51 10.51 5.70 19.28
CA VAL A 51 9.51 6.66 19.79
C VAL A 51 8.25 5.92 20.26
N ARG A 52 7.84 4.85 19.57
CA ARG A 52 6.72 4.01 19.99
C ARG A 52 7.02 3.28 21.28
N GLU A 53 8.19 2.63 21.39
CA GLU A 53 8.63 1.97 22.61
C GLU A 53 8.67 2.93 23.81
N ALA A 54 9.22 4.13 23.63
CA ALA A 54 9.25 5.15 24.68
C ALA A 54 7.85 5.58 25.09
N HIS A 55 6.96 5.81 24.13
CA HIS A 55 5.58 6.20 24.41
C HIS A 55 4.78 5.08 25.10
N ASP A 56 4.95 3.82 24.68
CA ASP A 56 4.29 2.64 25.26
C ASP A 56 4.81 2.32 26.67
N ALA A 57 6.07 2.65 26.95
CA ALA A 57 6.63 2.68 28.30
C ALA A 57 6.10 3.84 29.17
N GLY A 58 5.16 4.66 28.65
CA GLY A 58 4.48 5.73 29.38
C GLY A 58 5.16 7.10 29.26
N CYS A 59 6.15 7.27 28.38
CA CYS A 59 6.80 8.57 28.20
C CYS A 59 5.86 9.55 27.48
N SER A 60 5.78 10.78 27.99
CA SER A 60 4.92 11.81 27.40
C SER A 60 5.50 12.33 26.08
N TRP A 61 4.61 12.78 25.18
CA TRP A 61 5.01 13.47 23.94
C TRP A 61 5.86 14.73 24.15
N THR A 62 5.78 15.36 25.33
CA THR A 62 6.66 16.48 25.69
C THR A 62 8.09 15.97 25.88
N ALA A 63 8.27 14.93 26.70
CA ALA A 63 9.58 14.35 26.96
C ALA A 63 10.24 13.77 25.70
N ILE A 64 9.45 13.12 24.84
CA ILE A 64 9.92 12.59 23.55
C ILE A 64 10.34 13.74 22.61
N GLY A 65 9.53 14.80 22.52
CA GLY A 65 9.86 15.98 21.72
C GLY A 65 11.16 16.66 22.18
N ASP A 66 11.31 16.86 23.49
CA ASP A 66 12.50 17.49 24.08
C ASP A 66 13.79 16.71 23.74
N ARG A 67 13.73 15.36 23.73
CA ARG A 67 14.87 14.50 23.35
C ARG A 67 15.21 14.55 21.86
N LEU A 68 14.21 14.75 21.01
CA LEU A 68 14.39 14.87 19.57
C LEU A 68 14.62 16.31 19.10
N GLY A 69 14.77 17.27 20.02
CA GLY A 69 14.99 18.67 19.70
C GLY A 69 13.80 19.34 19.01
N MET A 70 12.58 18.86 19.26
CA MET A 70 11.36 19.35 18.61
C MET A 70 10.23 19.62 19.60
N THR A 71 9.26 20.43 19.19
CA THR A 71 8.12 20.74 20.06
C THR A 71 7.23 19.51 20.28
N ARG A 72 6.53 19.44 21.42
CA ARG A 72 5.49 18.42 21.69
C ARG A 72 4.50 18.24 20.52
N GLN A 73 4.12 19.35 19.86
CA GLN A 73 3.22 19.32 18.71
C GLN A 73 3.89 18.72 17.48
N ALA A 74 5.16 19.05 17.20
CA ALA A 74 5.94 18.45 16.13
C ALA A 74 6.15 16.94 16.35
N ALA A 75 6.51 16.53 17.57
CA ALA A 75 6.66 15.11 17.92
C ALA A 75 5.34 14.35 17.77
N ARG A 76 4.23 14.89 18.27
CA ARG A 76 2.91 14.28 18.13
C ARG A 76 2.37 14.32 16.69
N GLN A 77 2.78 15.28 15.87
CA GLN A 77 2.41 15.32 14.46
C GLN A 77 3.23 14.34 13.61
N ARG A 78 4.53 14.20 13.93
CA ARG A 78 5.48 13.34 13.22
C ARG A 78 5.33 11.87 13.61
N PHE A 79 5.18 11.60 14.91
CA PHE A 79 5.17 10.24 15.46
C PHE A 79 3.88 9.87 16.20
N GLY A 80 3.02 10.86 16.49
CA GLY A 80 1.77 10.62 17.19
C GLY A 80 0.71 10.02 16.28
N VAL A 81 0.57 8.71 16.35
CA VAL A 81 -0.56 8.01 15.76
C VAL A 81 -1.81 8.29 16.62
N ALA A 82 -2.90 8.75 16.02
CA ALA A 82 -4.21 8.66 16.68
C ALA A 82 -4.48 7.18 16.97
N PRO A 83 -5.05 6.77 18.12
CA PRO A 83 -5.18 5.36 18.45
C PRO A 83 -6.17 4.69 17.50
N MET A 84 -5.64 4.13 16.43
CA MET A 84 -5.98 2.80 15.93
C MET A 84 -4.66 2.05 15.95
N ARG A 85 -4.62 0.92 16.66
CA ARG A 85 -3.52 -0.05 16.59
C ARG A 85 -3.19 -0.27 15.11
N LEU A 86 -1.98 0.13 14.68
CA LEU A 86 -1.41 -0.42 13.46
C LEU A 86 -1.07 -1.86 13.79
N LEU A 87 -1.91 -2.79 13.32
CA LEU A 87 -1.66 -4.21 13.50
C LEU A 87 -0.37 -4.57 12.75
N THR A 88 0.51 -5.30 13.41
CA THR A 88 1.63 -6.00 12.75
C THR A 88 1.07 -7.09 11.83
N ASP A 89 1.86 -7.57 10.86
CA ASP A 89 1.40 -8.65 9.96
C ASP A 89 1.03 -9.92 10.77
N ALA A 90 1.71 -10.17 11.88
CA ALA A 90 1.40 -11.25 12.83
C ALA A 90 0.05 -11.09 13.55
N GLU A 91 -0.49 -9.87 13.62
CA GLU A 91 -1.80 -9.57 14.23
C GLU A 91 -2.94 -9.49 13.20
N LEU A 92 -2.63 -9.55 11.90
CA LEU A 92 -3.62 -9.58 10.84
C LEU A 92 -4.08 -11.02 10.59
N GLU A 93 -5.36 -11.29 10.83
CA GLU A 93 -5.93 -12.61 10.59
C GLU A 93 -6.14 -12.85 9.08
N VAL A 94 -5.47 -13.85 8.52
CA VAL A 94 -5.78 -14.34 7.17
C VAL A 94 -7.17 -14.96 7.21
N ARG A 95 -8.11 -14.43 6.41
CA ARG A 95 -9.46 -15.00 6.36
C ARG A 95 -9.41 -16.45 5.85
N PRO A 96 -10.25 -17.37 6.37
CA PRO A 96 -10.27 -18.76 5.93
C PRO A 96 -10.44 -18.95 4.41
N ARG A 97 -11.20 -18.05 3.77
CA ARG A 97 -11.38 -18.08 2.30
C ARG A 97 -10.10 -17.70 1.56
N LEU A 98 -9.30 -16.77 2.08
CA LEU A 98 -8.01 -16.44 1.49
C LEU A 98 -7.04 -17.61 1.65
N GLN A 99 -6.97 -18.22 2.84
CA GLN A 99 -6.16 -19.42 3.04
C GLN A 99 -6.53 -20.54 2.07
N ALA A 100 -7.83 -20.83 1.90
CA ALA A 100 -8.29 -21.84 0.95
C ALA A 100 -7.90 -21.51 -0.52
N CYS A 101 -7.87 -20.23 -0.90
CA CYS A 101 -7.40 -19.82 -2.23
C CYS A 101 -5.88 -20.02 -2.39
N LEU A 102 -5.09 -19.76 -1.35
CA LEU A 102 -3.64 -19.98 -1.35
C LEU A 102 -3.30 -21.48 -1.41
N ASP A 103 -4.03 -22.31 -0.67
CA ASP A 103 -3.90 -23.77 -0.71
C ASP A 103 -4.27 -24.31 -2.12
N LYS A 104 -5.30 -23.72 -2.73
CA LYS A 104 -5.70 -24.05 -4.10
C LYS A 104 -4.65 -23.65 -5.12
N ALA A 105 -4.06 -22.46 -5.00
CA ALA A 105 -2.98 -22.00 -5.86
C ALA A 105 -1.78 -22.96 -5.82
N HIS A 106 -1.33 -23.35 -4.62
CA HIS A 106 -0.27 -24.37 -4.46
C HIS A 106 -0.64 -25.69 -5.12
N SER A 107 -1.86 -26.18 -4.88
CA SER A 107 -2.32 -27.46 -5.43
C SER A 107 -2.35 -27.47 -6.97
N GLU A 108 -2.71 -26.35 -7.61
CA GLU A 108 -2.71 -26.23 -9.07
C GLU A 108 -1.29 -26.14 -9.63
N ALA A 109 -0.39 -25.37 -9.00
CA ALA A 109 1.02 -25.32 -9.39
C ALA A 109 1.71 -26.69 -9.24
N GLU A 110 1.43 -27.41 -8.15
CA GLU A 110 1.89 -28.79 -7.95
C GLU A 110 1.34 -29.74 -9.02
N HIS A 111 0.07 -29.59 -9.38
CA HIS A 111 -0.55 -30.40 -10.41
C HIS A 111 0.11 -30.20 -11.77
N ASP A 112 0.46 -28.95 -12.08
CA ASP A 112 1.13 -28.56 -13.33
C ASP A 112 2.65 -28.82 -13.33
N GLY A 113 3.19 -29.32 -12.20
CA GLY A 113 4.61 -29.68 -12.07
C GLY A 113 5.55 -28.47 -12.01
N CYS A 114 5.03 -27.31 -11.62
CA CYS A 114 5.82 -26.09 -11.46
C CYS A 114 6.77 -26.19 -10.26
N GLU A 115 7.93 -25.54 -10.37
CA GLU A 115 8.88 -25.40 -9.24
C GLU A 115 8.47 -24.24 -8.32
N GLU A 116 7.75 -23.26 -8.86
CA GLU A 116 7.32 -22.07 -8.16
C GLU A 116 5.80 -21.83 -8.34
N VAL A 117 5.18 -21.23 -7.33
CA VAL A 117 3.82 -20.70 -7.37
C VAL A 117 3.91 -19.22 -7.73
N ASP A 118 3.79 -18.94 -9.02
CA ASP A 118 3.77 -17.59 -9.55
C ASP A 118 2.42 -16.87 -9.31
N SER A 119 2.43 -15.55 -9.54
CA SER A 119 1.24 -14.70 -9.42
C SER A 119 0.02 -15.18 -10.23
N GLN A 120 0.18 -15.82 -11.40
CA GLN A 120 -0.95 -16.39 -12.16
C GLN A 120 -1.63 -17.56 -11.45
N TYR A 121 -0.89 -18.35 -10.66
CA TYR A 121 -1.48 -19.43 -9.86
C TYR A 121 -2.20 -18.87 -8.64
N LEU A 122 -1.71 -17.78 -8.04
CA LEU A 122 -2.46 -17.05 -7.03
C LEU A 122 -3.80 -16.54 -7.60
N LEU A 123 -3.79 -15.97 -8.80
CA LEU A 123 -5.01 -15.52 -9.49
C LEU A 123 -5.97 -16.68 -9.78
N LEU A 124 -5.47 -17.84 -10.23
CA LEU A 124 -6.27 -19.05 -10.41
C LEU A 124 -6.88 -19.54 -9.10
N GLY A 125 -6.09 -19.55 -8.02
CA GLY A 125 -6.56 -19.90 -6.68
C GLY A 125 -7.66 -18.97 -6.18
N LEU A 126 -7.59 -17.68 -6.48
CA LEU A 126 -8.61 -16.68 -6.08
C LEU A 126 -10.00 -16.91 -6.69
N LEU A 127 -10.11 -17.67 -7.79
CA LEU A 127 -11.40 -18.10 -8.34
C LEU A 127 -12.11 -19.12 -7.45
N HIS A 128 -11.42 -19.72 -6.48
CA HIS A 128 -11.99 -20.74 -5.60
C HIS A 128 -13.08 -20.19 -4.67
N ALA A 129 -12.86 -19.02 -4.06
CA ALA A 129 -13.79 -18.49 -3.06
C ALA A 129 -13.64 -16.97 -2.78
N GLY A 130 -14.68 -16.41 -2.16
CA GLY A 130 -14.64 -15.09 -1.54
C GLY A 130 -14.93 -13.94 -2.48
N VAL A 131 -14.50 -12.75 -2.09
CA VAL A 131 -14.81 -11.50 -2.82
C VAL A 131 -14.11 -11.48 -4.18
N ALA A 132 -12.86 -11.94 -4.25
CA ALA A 132 -12.12 -12.01 -5.51
C ALA A 132 -12.82 -12.90 -6.56
N ALA A 133 -13.22 -14.12 -6.18
CA ALA A 133 -13.96 -15.01 -7.08
C ALA A 133 -15.22 -14.34 -7.64
N ALA A 134 -16.02 -13.69 -6.78
CA ALA A 134 -17.23 -13.00 -7.21
C ALA A 134 -16.94 -11.77 -8.10
N ALA A 135 -15.84 -11.06 -7.87
CA ALA A 135 -15.43 -9.93 -8.70
C ALA A 135 -14.96 -10.41 -10.09
N LEU A 136 -14.12 -11.44 -10.13
CA LEU A 136 -13.62 -12.05 -11.35
C LEU A 136 -14.75 -12.66 -12.20
N ASP A 137 -15.72 -13.33 -11.56
CA ASP A 137 -16.91 -13.87 -12.23
C ASP A 137 -17.74 -12.77 -12.92
N ARG A 138 -17.96 -11.62 -12.26
CA ARG A 138 -18.65 -10.47 -12.87
C ARG A 138 -17.88 -9.83 -14.01
N LEU A 139 -16.56 -10.00 -14.04
CA LEU A 139 -15.69 -9.58 -15.13
C LEU A 139 -15.57 -10.64 -16.25
N GLY A 140 -16.27 -11.77 -16.13
CA GLY A 140 -16.25 -12.84 -17.12
C GLY A 140 -15.01 -13.74 -17.05
N VAL A 141 -14.22 -13.67 -15.98
CA VAL A 141 -13.06 -14.54 -15.76
C VAL A 141 -13.54 -15.86 -15.16
N THR A 142 -13.28 -16.96 -15.86
CA THR A 142 -13.63 -18.31 -15.43
C THR A 142 -12.37 -19.15 -15.28
N PRO A 143 -12.41 -20.26 -14.52
CA PRO A 143 -11.23 -21.13 -14.40
C PRO A 143 -10.73 -21.66 -15.75
N ASP A 144 -11.63 -21.85 -16.72
CA ASP A 144 -11.29 -22.41 -18.02
C ASP A 144 -10.58 -21.38 -18.90
N ASN A 145 -11.16 -20.18 -19.06
CA ASN A 145 -10.54 -19.14 -19.88
C ASN A 145 -9.22 -18.62 -19.27
N LEU A 146 -9.12 -18.62 -17.94
CA LEU A 146 -7.89 -18.27 -17.25
C LEU A 146 -6.78 -19.28 -17.54
N ARG A 147 -7.09 -20.59 -17.46
CA ARG A 147 -6.12 -21.64 -17.80
C ARG A 147 -5.72 -21.61 -19.27
N ASP A 148 -6.65 -21.31 -20.18
CA ASP A 148 -6.34 -21.13 -21.60
C ASP A 148 -5.38 -19.95 -21.80
N ALA A 149 -5.66 -18.80 -21.18
CA ALA A 149 -4.78 -17.64 -21.22
C ALA A 149 -3.40 -17.92 -20.61
N MET A 150 -3.32 -18.66 -19.51
CA MET A 150 -2.06 -19.10 -18.91
C MET A 150 -1.26 -19.96 -19.89
N ARG A 151 -1.90 -20.95 -20.52
CA ARG A 151 -1.24 -21.83 -21.51
C ARG A 151 -0.73 -21.07 -22.73
N GLU A 152 -1.49 -20.09 -23.21
CA GLU A 152 -1.09 -19.24 -24.33
C GLU A 152 0.11 -18.36 -23.99
N LEU A 153 0.16 -17.80 -22.77
CA LEU A 153 1.19 -16.83 -22.37
C LEU A 153 2.48 -17.48 -21.87
N PHE A 154 2.39 -18.62 -21.19
CA PHE A 154 3.50 -19.24 -20.45
C PHE A 154 3.82 -20.68 -20.90
N GLY A 155 3.00 -21.25 -21.78
CA GLY A 155 3.15 -22.61 -22.27
C GLY A 155 2.36 -23.65 -21.47
N ALA A 156 2.32 -24.88 -21.98
CA ALA A 156 1.64 -25.98 -21.33
C ALA A 156 2.39 -26.46 -20.07
N PRO A 157 1.68 -26.99 -19.06
CA PRO A 157 2.29 -27.63 -17.90
C PRO A 157 3.38 -28.61 -18.31
N THR A 158 4.52 -28.58 -17.64
CA THR A 158 5.64 -29.43 -18.02
C THR A 158 5.41 -30.86 -17.51
N ASP A 159 5.56 -31.87 -18.37
CA ASP A 159 5.56 -33.31 -17.98
C ASP A 159 6.84 -33.69 -17.21
N ARG A 160 7.55 -32.70 -16.64
CA ARG A 160 8.70 -32.93 -15.80
C ARG A 160 8.19 -33.73 -14.61
N ARG A 161 8.74 -34.93 -14.43
CA ARG A 161 8.57 -35.81 -13.26
C ARG A 161 8.17 -34.96 -12.06
N ARG A 162 6.91 -35.07 -11.61
CA ARG A 162 6.38 -34.41 -10.41
C ARG A 162 7.52 -34.17 -9.43
N THR A 163 7.89 -32.91 -9.27
CA THR A 163 8.95 -32.51 -8.36
C THR A 163 8.58 -33.10 -7.00
N ARG A 164 9.54 -33.75 -6.31
CA ARG A 164 9.25 -34.34 -4.98
C ARG A 164 9.05 -33.28 -3.90
N ARG A 165 9.33 -32.02 -4.21
CA ARG A 165 9.28 -30.87 -3.31
C ARG A 165 8.07 -30.02 -3.68
N ALA A 166 7.33 -29.57 -2.67
CA ALA A 166 6.26 -28.59 -2.86
C ALA A 166 6.83 -27.30 -3.47
N PRO A 167 6.12 -26.67 -4.41
CA PRO A 167 6.57 -25.45 -5.06
C PRO A 167 6.63 -24.31 -4.04
N GLU A 168 7.63 -23.46 -4.19
CA GLU A 168 7.80 -22.28 -3.35
C GLU A 168 7.13 -21.07 -4.00
N LEU A 169 6.76 -20.05 -3.23
CA LEU A 169 6.28 -18.81 -3.82
C LEU A 169 7.43 -18.13 -4.58
N SER A 170 7.18 -17.70 -5.82
CA SER A 170 8.04 -16.79 -6.54
C SER A 170 8.14 -15.43 -5.84
N ASP A 171 9.12 -14.62 -6.23
CA ASP A 171 9.27 -13.26 -5.70
C ASP A 171 8.03 -12.38 -6.01
N ASP A 172 7.45 -12.49 -7.22
CA ASP A 172 6.28 -11.70 -7.63
C ASP A 172 5.01 -12.10 -6.84
N ALA A 173 4.84 -13.40 -6.56
CA ALA A 173 3.74 -13.91 -5.76
C ALA A 173 3.86 -13.49 -4.29
N ARG A 174 5.09 -13.50 -3.76
CA ARG A 174 5.39 -13.03 -2.39
C ARG A 174 5.11 -11.54 -2.25
N GLU A 175 5.58 -10.73 -3.20
CA GLU A 175 5.33 -9.28 -3.21
C GLU A 175 3.82 -8.96 -3.25
N ALA A 176 3.04 -9.72 -4.02
CA ALA A 176 1.58 -9.55 -4.05
C ALA A 176 0.91 -9.89 -2.71
N ILE A 177 1.38 -10.91 -1.99
CA ILE A 177 0.90 -11.27 -0.65
C ILE A 177 1.27 -10.19 0.35
N ASP A 178 2.52 -9.75 0.38
CA ASP A 178 3.01 -8.68 1.28
C ASP A 178 2.25 -7.37 1.03
N GLY A 179 1.99 -7.05 -0.25
CA GLY A 179 1.14 -5.94 -0.64
C GLY A 179 -0.30 -6.07 -0.11
N ALA A 180 -0.86 -7.28 -0.07
CA ALA A 180 -2.20 -7.51 0.46
C ALA A 180 -2.27 -7.21 1.98
N TYR A 181 -1.25 -7.61 2.74
CA TYR A 181 -1.09 -7.24 4.15
C TYR A 181 -0.95 -5.72 4.30
N ALA A 182 -0.09 -5.08 3.49
CA ALA A 182 0.11 -3.65 3.52
C ALA A 182 -1.20 -2.88 3.27
N ILE A 183 -2.03 -3.29 2.31
CA ILE A 183 -3.33 -2.65 2.04
C ILE A 183 -4.29 -2.83 3.22
N ALA A 184 -4.38 -4.04 3.78
CA ALA A 184 -5.24 -4.32 4.92
C ALA A 184 -4.86 -3.44 6.12
N ARG A 185 -3.57 -3.39 6.45
CA ARG A 185 -2.99 -2.56 7.51
C ARG A 185 -3.23 -1.07 7.26
N ASP A 186 -2.92 -0.61 6.06
CA ASP A 186 -3.12 0.79 5.67
C ASP A 186 -4.59 1.17 5.74
N ARG A 187 -5.52 0.25 5.50
CA ARG A 187 -6.96 0.55 5.63
C ARG A 187 -7.49 0.36 7.05
N GLY A 188 -6.65 -0.02 8.00
CA GLY A 188 -7.03 -0.28 9.39
C GLY A 188 -7.98 -1.47 9.49
N GLN A 189 -7.88 -2.42 8.57
CA GLN A 189 -8.61 -3.68 8.64
C GLN A 189 -7.86 -4.64 9.55
N CYS A 190 -8.60 -5.49 10.26
CA CYS A 190 -8.02 -6.50 11.15
C CYS A 190 -7.87 -7.88 10.50
N TYR A 191 -7.93 -7.92 9.17
CA TYR A 191 -7.88 -9.16 8.41
C TYR A 191 -7.28 -8.93 7.03
N VAL A 192 -6.70 -9.99 6.46
CA VAL A 192 -6.35 -10.05 5.04
C VAL A 192 -7.35 -10.95 4.32
N GLY A 193 -7.81 -10.51 3.15
CA GLY A 193 -8.91 -11.11 2.42
C GLY A 193 -8.59 -11.27 0.93
N THR A 194 -9.42 -12.02 0.21
CA THR A 194 -9.19 -12.29 -1.22
C THR A 194 -9.23 -11.02 -2.06
N GLU A 195 -10.01 -10.02 -1.65
CA GLU A 195 -10.05 -8.70 -2.26
C GLU A 195 -8.71 -7.97 -2.23
N HIS A 196 -7.94 -8.10 -1.13
CA HIS A 196 -6.66 -7.43 -0.97
C HIS A 196 -5.63 -8.01 -1.93
N LEU A 197 -5.56 -9.34 -2.01
CA LEU A 197 -4.66 -10.04 -2.90
C LEU A 197 -5.02 -9.79 -4.37
N LEU A 198 -6.30 -9.85 -4.74
CA LEU A 198 -6.73 -9.53 -6.11
C LEU A 198 -6.33 -8.12 -6.52
N PHE A 199 -6.46 -7.14 -5.61
CA PHE A 199 -6.05 -5.77 -5.90
C PHE A 199 -4.55 -5.71 -6.23
N CYS A 200 -3.68 -6.31 -5.41
CA CYS A 200 -2.25 -6.34 -5.65
C CYS A 200 -1.89 -6.98 -6.99
N LEU A 201 -2.40 -8.20 -7.24
CA LEU A 201 -2.17 -8.94 -8.47
C LEU A 201 -2.62 -8.17 -9.73
N ALA A 202 -3.72 -7.42 -9.66
CA ALA A 202 -4.20 -6.63 -10.79
C ALA A 202 -3.46 -5.29 -10.94
N THR A 203 -2.90 -4.73 -9.87
CA THR A 203 -2.25 -3.40 -9.92
C THR A 203 -0.77 -3.43 -10.21
N ASP A 204 -0.10 -4.57 -10.05
CA ASP A 204 1.29 -4.72 -10.43
C ASP A 204 1.38 -5.00 -11.95
N PRO A 205 1.87 -4.03 -12.77
CA PRO A 205 2.01 -4.21 -14.21
C PRO A 205 3.10 -5.23 -14.59
N GLY A 206 4.01 -5.58 -13.66
CA GLY A 206 5.06 -6.57 -13.87
C GLY A 206 4.58 -8.02 -13.68
N SER A 207 3.54 -8.22 -12.86
CA SER A 207 3.05 -9.56 -12.51
C SER A 207 2.52 -10.35 -13.70
N GLN A 208 2.76 -11.66 -13.66
CA GLN A 208 2.15 -12.62 -14.59
C GLN A 208 0.62 -12.62 -14.49
N ALA A 209 0.06 -12.42 -13.29
CA ALA A 209 -1.38 -12.27 -13.07
C ALA A 209 -1.99 -11.11 -13.89
N SER A 210 -1.37 -9.93 -13.85
CA SER A 210 -1.83 -8.77 -14.61
C SER A 210 -1.78 -9.00 -16.13
N ARG A 211 -0.76 -9.72 -16.60
CA ARG A 211 -0.66 -10.15 -18.02
C ARG A 211 -1.80 -11.10 -18.42
N VAL A 212 -2.17 -12.05 -17.57
CA VAL A 212 -3.32 -12.95 -17.79
C VAL A 212 -4.63 -12.17 -17.82
N LEU A 213 -4.86 -11.26 -16.87
CA LEU A 213 -6.06 -10.42 -16.85
C LEU A 213 -6.16 -9.55 -18.11
N THR A 214 -5.04 -8.95 -18.52
CA THR A 214 -4.97 -8.15 -19.75
C THR A 214 -5.29 -9.00 -20.99
N ARG A 215 -4.81 -10.24 -21.05
CA ARG A 215 -5.11 -11.18 -22.14
C ARG A 215 -6.59 -11.54 -22.22
N LEU A 216 -7.30 -11.51 -21.10
CA LEU A 216 -8.74 -11.71 -20.96
C LEU A 216 -9.55 -10.39 -21.10
N ASP A 217 -8.94 -9.31 -21.59
CA ASP A 217 -9.55 -7.98 -21.73
C ASP A 217 -10.07 -7.37 -20.40
N VAL A 218 -9.49 -7.79 -19.27
CA VAL A 218 -9.79 -7.24 -17.94
C VAL A 218 -8.74 -6.21 -17.56
N ASP A 219 -9.13 -4.95 -17.57
CA ASP A 219 -8.28 -3.83 -17.17
C ASP A 219 -8.29 -3.57 -15.65
N VAL A 220 -7.23 -2.92 -15.15
CA VAL A 220 -7.05 -2.60 -13.74
C VAL A 220 -8.17 -1.71 -13.17
N ALA A 221 -8.71 -0.79 -13.97
CA ALA A 221 -9.79 0.09 -13.51
C ALA A 221 -11.10 -0.69 -13.33
N SER A 222 -11.36 -1.71 -14.15
CA SER A 222 -12.50 -2.61 -14.01
C SER A 222 -12.38 -3.47 -12.75
N VAL A 223 -11.20 -4.04 -12.45
CA VAL A 223 -10.96 -4.74 -11.17
C VAL A 223 -11.15 -3.81 -9.97
N LYS A 224 -10.60 -2.59 -10.02
CA LYS A 224 -10.77 -1.60 -8.95
C LYS A 224 -12.24 -1.30 -8.68
N ARG A 225 -13.03 -1.08 -9.74
CA ARG A 225 -14.46 -0.80 -9.67
C ARG A 225 -15.22 -1.92 -8.97
N GLU A 226 -14.94 -3.17 -9.33
CA GLU A 226 -15.56 -4.35 -8.69
C GLU A 226 -15.21 -4.48 -7.21
N LEU A 227 -14.04 -4.00 -6.81
CA LEU A 227 -13.57 -4.06 -5.44
C LEU A 227 -13.94 -2.83 -4.61
N GLU A 228 -14.40 -1.71 -5.18
CA GLU A 228 -14.69 -0.46 -4.45
C GLU A 228 -15.57 -0.64 -3.20
N GLY A 229 -16.54 -1.56 -3.26
CA GLY A 229 -17.45 -1.86 -2.15
C GLY A 229 -16.82 -2.64 -0.99
N CYS A 230 -15.79 -3.45 -1.27
CA CYS A 230 -15.12 -4.33 -0.30
C CYS A 230 -13.77 -3.76 0.15
N LEU A 231 -13.17 -2.92 -0.69
CA LEU A 231 -11.93 -2.20 -0.48
C LEU A 231 -12.23 -0.70 -0.47
N PRO A 232 -12.96 -0.17 0.53
CA PRO A 232 -13.19 1.26 0.59
C PRO A 232 -11.82 1.94 0.64
N LEU A 233 -11.54 2.76 -0.37
CA LEU A 233 -10.43 3.72 -0.32
C LEU A 233 -10.52 4.49 1.00
N ARG A 234 -9.40 5.01 1.52
CA ARG A 234 -9.37 5.93 2.68
C ARG A 234 -10.17 7.21 2.36
N ALA A 235 -11.50 7.10 2.26
CA ALA A 235 -12.46 8.12 1.83
C ALA A 235 -13.39 8.49 2.99
N ARG A 236 -12.92 8.32 4.25
CA ARG A 236 -13.69 8.67 5.46
C ARG A 236 -13.10 9.79 6.31
N ARG A 237 -11.94 10.38 5.96
CA ARG A 237 -11.49 11.64 6.59
C ARG A 237 -12.14 12.88 5.98
N ILE A 238 -12.56 12.85 4.71
CA ILE A 238 -13.14 14.03 4.03
C ILE A 238 -14.61 14.26 4.46
N ARG A 239 -15.39 13.19 4.70
CA ARG A 239 -16.83 13.33 5.06
C ARG A 239 -17.09 13.53 6.55
N ARG A 240 -16.26 12.99 7.45
CA ARG A 240 -16.46 13.18 8.91
C ARG A 240 -16.14 14.58 9.40
N ARG A 241 -15.32 15.35 8.67
CA ARG A 241 -14.95 16.71 9.06
C ARG A 241 -16.10 17.72 8.96
N ARG A 242 -17.12 17.49 8.11
CA ARG A 242 -18.18 18.48 7.86
C ARG A 242 -19.27 18.57 8.95
N ARG A 243 -19.45 17.56 9.81
CA ARG A 243 -20.41 17.63 10.92
C ARG A 243 -19.75 18.35 12.09
N GLY A 244 -20.05 19.64 12.26
CA GLY A 244 -19.50 20.49 13.33
C GLY A 244 -18.38 21.44 12.91
N GLN A 245 -18.08 21.55 11.61
CA GLN A 245 -17.17 22.58 11.11
C GLN A 245 -17.83 23.96 11.20
N SER A 246 -17.09 24.93 11.75
CA SER A 246 -17.40 26.34 11.66
C SER A 246 -16.41 27.05 10.74
N CYS A 247 -16.83 28.18 10.18
CA CYS A 247 -15.92 29.08 9.51
C CYS A 247 -14.84 29.56 10.50
N SER A 248 -13.56 29.38 10.17
CA SER A 248 -12.41 29.84 10.95
C SER A 248 -12.32 31.37 11.07
N PHE A 249 -13.08 32.13 10.27
CA PHE A 249 -13.11 33.59 10.28
C PHE A 249 -14.33 34.15 11.05
N CYS A 250 -15.55 33.73 10.73
CA CYS A 250 -16.76 34.24 11.37
C CYS A 250 -17.39 33.31 12.42
N GLY A 251 -16.88 32.09 12.60
CA GLY A 251 -17.40 31.12 13.56
C GLY A 251 -18.74 30.47 13.17
N LYS A 252 -19.36 30.85 12.05
CA LYS A 252 -20.65 30.28 11.63
C LYS A 252 -20.53 28.76 11.35
N PRO A 253 -21.38 27.91 11.94
CA PRO A 253 -21.36 26.48 11.67
C PRO A 253 -21.84 26.17 10.25
N ALA A 254 -21.37 25.05 9.70
CA ALA A 254 -21.88 24.50 8.45
C ALA A 254 -23.38 24.25 8.55
N SER A 255 -24.15 24.81 7.62
CA SER A 255 -25.60 24.65 7.55
C SER A 255 -26.05 24.66 6.07
N PRO A 256 -27.31 24.34 5.76
CA PRO A 256 -27.82 24.42 4.39
C PRO A 256 -27.67 25.80 3.74
N THR A 257 -27.61 26.86 4.55
CA THR A 257 -27.45 28.26 4.10
C THR A 257 -26.01 28.76 4.17
N VAL A 258 -25.12 28.07 4.91
CA VAL A 258 -23.71 28.45 5.09
C VAL A 258 -22.82 27.39 4.48
N ARG A 259 -22.39 27.64 3.24
CA ARG A 259 -21.46 26.76 2.52
C ARG A 259 -20.03 27.05 2.95
N LEU A 260 -19.33 26.02 3.44
CA LEU A 260 -17.91 26.12 3.80
C LEU A 260 -17.03 25.52 2.71
N VAL A 261 -15.93 26.23 2.39
CA VAL A 261 -14.80 25.75 1.58
C VAL A 261 -13.67 25.39 2.56
N GLY A 262 -13.12 24.18 2.47
CA GLY A 262 -12.13 23.66 3.41
C GLY A 262 -10.73 23.53 2.82
N GLY A 263 -9.71 23.95 3.58
CA GLY A 263 -8.29 23.71 3.32
C GLY A 263 -7.63 22.85 4.42
N PRO A 264 -6.29 22.73 4.44
CA PRO A 264 -5.56 22.02 5.49
C PRO A 264 -5.78 22.66 6.88
N GLY A 265 -6.75 22.17 7.64
CA GLY A 265 -7.00 22.58 9.04
C GLY A 265 -7.89 23.82 9.22
N VAL A 266 -8.28 24.51 8.15
CA VAL A 266 -9.13 25.72 8.19
C VAL A 266 -10.32 25.60 7.24
N CYS A 267 -11.40 26.32 7.54
CA CYS A 267 -12.61 26.38 6.73
C CYS A 267 -13.09 27.84 6.61
N ILE A 268 -13.51 28.28 5.43
CA ILE A 268 -14.04 29.65 5.22
C ILE A 268 -15.42 29.59 4.57
N CYS A 269 -16.38 30.41 5.05
CA CYS A 269 -17.69 30.52 4.41
C CYS A 269 -17.64 31.45 3.19
N ASP A 270 -18.60 31.28 2.29
CA ASP A 270 -18.79 32.09 1.09
C ASP A 270 -18.91 33.60 1.38
N GLU A 271 -19.51 33.98 2.51
CA GLU A 271 -19.59 35.38 2.94
C GLU A 271 -18.23 35.95 3.35
N CYS A 272 -17.41 35.19 4.10
CA CYS A 272 -16.07 35.59 4.48
C CYS A 272 -15.12 35.65 3.28
N VAL A 273 -15.29 34.75 2.30
CA VAL A 273 -14.55 34.82 1.03
C VAL A 273 -14.90 36.11 0.27
N ARG A 274 -16.18 36.46 0.15
CA ARG A 274 -16.61 37.72 -0.50
C ARG A 274 -16.03 38.96 0.19
N LYS A 275 -16.12 39.03 1.52
CA LYS A 275 -15.51 40.14 2.29
C LYS A 275 -14.01 40.22 2.11
N ALA A 276 -13.32 39.09 2.06
CA ALA A 276 -11.87 39.07 1.81
C ALA A 276 -11.55 39.59 0.40
N ILE A 277 -12.32 39.21 -0.62
CA ILE A 277 -12.15 39.69 -1.99
C ILE A 277 -12.43 41.20 -2.08
N GLU A 278 -13.48 41.71 -1.42
CA GLU A 278 -13.79 43.15 -1.36
C GLU A 278 -12.69 43.99 -0.70
N GLN A 279 -11.88 43.39 0.17
CA GLN A 279 -10.78 44.06 0.87
C GLN A 279 -9.41 43.86 0.21
N LEU A 280 -9.33 43.12 -0.89
CA LEU A 280 -8.11 42.95 -1.68
C LEU A 280 -8.24 43.79 -2.96
N PRO A 281 -7.80 45.07 -2.97
CA PRO A 281 -7.71 45.82 -4.21
C PRO A 281 -6.62 45.17 -5.08
N ASP A 282 -7.01 44.76 -6.29
CA ASP A 282 -6.17 44.30 -7.40
C ASP A 282 -5.31 43.03 -7.16
N LEU A 283 -5.93 41.87 -7.31
CA LEU A 283 -5.22 40.66 -7.74
C LEU A 283 -5.25 40.57 -9.27
N PRO A 284 -4.09 40.50 -9.96
CA PRO A 284 -4.07 40.29 -11.40
C PRO A 284 -4.76 38.96 -11.75
N ARG A 285 -5.66 39.02 -12.74
CA ARG A 285 -6.37 37.87 -13.31
C ARG A 285 -5.44 37.00 -14.15
#